data_AF-A0A6C0LAY7-F1
#
_entry.id   AF-A0A6C0LAY7-F1
#
_cell.length_a   1.000
_cell.length_b   1.000
_cell.length_c   1.000
_cell.angle_alpha   90.00
_cell.angle_beta   90.00
_cell.angle_gamma   90.00
#
_symmetry.space_group_name_H-M   'P 1'
#
loop_
_entity.id
_entity.type
_entity.pdbx_description
1 polymer ?
#
loop_
_entity_poly.entity_id
_entity_poly.type
_entity_poly.pdbx_seq_one_letter_code
_entity_poly.pdbx_strand_id
1 'polypeptide(L)'
;MGANSSRQYTYQQYYNAAQKSGVIEDIDFKDIDIDSINPYEVLNVSKNFTWNELKEAYRKLAINTHPDKQGGNKDLFNIITICFKKLGEELKRREDEKGHHDLKKQSNNYFHKMTNDTIPHPSEVLAPNEKFTTDKFNKNFEKCKLYEEEIEFGYGSKMDESTKIREDINIEKLIKKNKIDNESFNELFNKNVPVNKALIKYREPEPLILAKSLQFTELGGKRPDDYSSSIEKNSSLAYTDYMRAHDGTRLVDPRLMKSVKEFKSVDEYEAYRENKAKRTLSARELKAEELKKIKEKKAEEERLDRVKMYDKNIEKSYEKASQLFLR
;
A
#
# COMPACT_ATOMS: atom_id res chain seq x y z
N MET A 1 15.09 44.05 12.41
CA MET A 1 15.05 44.32 10.96
C MET A 1 16.25 43.64 10.33
N GLY A 2 16.06 42.50 9.68
CA GLY A 2 17.16 41.73 9.10
C GLY A 2 16.63 40.67 8.14
N ALA A 3 15.94 41.12 7.09
CA ALA A 3 15.52 40.26 6.00
C ALA A 3 16.72 40.05 5.07
N ASN A 4 17.46 38.95 5.25
CA ASN A 4 18.35 38.46 4.21
C ASN A 4 17.49 37.76 3.15
N SER A 5 16.98 38.57 2.21
CA SER A 5 16.43 38.08 0.95
C SER A 5 17.59 37.46 0.16
N SER A 6 17.69 36.13 0.19
CA SER A 6 18.51 35.37 -0.76
C SER A 6 17.95 35.63 -2.15
N ARG A 7 18.55 36.57 -2.88
CA ARG A 7 18.28 36.73 -4.31
C ARG A 7 18.80 35.51 -5.02
N GLN A 8 17.93 34.53 -5.26
CA GLN A 8 18.21 33.39 -6.12
C GLN A 8 18.33 33.92 -7.56
N TYR A 9 19.51 33.77 -8.14
CA TYR A 9 19.78 34.16 -9.52
C TYR A 9 19.23 33.09 -10.48
N THR A 10 18.71 33.51 -11.64
CA THR A 10 18.20 32.59 -12.67
C THR A 10 19.34 31.94 -13.46
N TYR A 11 19.13 30.75 -14.06
CA TYR A 11 20.14 30.06 -14.87
C TYR A 11 20.71 30.96 -15.99
N GLN A 12 19.86 31.81 -16.59
CA GLN A 12 20.27 32.79 -17.59
C GLN A 12 21.25 33.83 -17.03
N GLN A 13 21.08 34.26 -15.77
CA GLN A 13 21.97 35.20 -15.10
C GLN A 13 23.31 34.53 -14.78
N TYR A 14 23.30 33.24 -14.42
CA TYR A 14 24.52 32.44 -14.22
C TYR A 14 25.30 32.19 -15.52
N TYR A 15 24.62 31.80 -16.60
CA TYR A 15 25.25 31.55 -17.89
C TYR A 15 25.87 32.83 -18.48
N ASN A 16 25.17 33.96 -18.38
CA ASN A 16 25.70 35.26 -18.81
C ASN A 16 26.83 35.78 -17.90
N ALA A 17 26.80 35.49 -16.60
CA ALA A 17 27.90 35.79 -15.69
C ALA A 17 29.14 34.94 -16.00
N ALA A 18 28.95 33.64 -16.27
CA ALA A 18 30.01 32.70 -16.63
C ALA A 18 30.68 33.04 -17.97
N GLN A 19 29.93 33.52 -18.97
CA GLN A 19 30.51 34.01 -20.23
C GLN A 19 31.29 35.33 -20.07
N LYS A 20 30.89 36.20 -19.13
CA LYS A 20 31.58 37.47 -18.85
C LYS A 20 32.85 37.32 -18.02
N SER A 21 32.92 36.34 -17.12
CA SER A 21 34.05 36.18 -16.19
C SER A 21 35.13 35.21 -16.69
N GLY A 22 34.85 34.32 -17.65
CA GLY A 22 35.80 33.31 -18.11
C GLY A 22 36.16 32.25 -17.06
N VAL A 23 35.44 32.22 -15.93
CA VAL A 23 35.66 31.27 -14.82
C VAL A 23 34.49 30.30 -14.79
N ILE A 24 34.62 29.19 -15.54
CA ILE A 24 33.66 28.07 -15.54
C ILE A 24 34.06 27.00 -14.49
N GLU A 25 35.25 27.10 -13.91
CA GLU A 25 35.87 26.01 -13.13
C GLU A 25 35.45 25.93 -11.65
N ASP A 26 34.82 26.96 -11.07
CA ASP A 26 34.50 27.02 -9.62
C ASP A 26 32.99 26.96 -9.29
N ILE A 27 32.19 26.22 -10.07
CA ILE A 27 30.75 26.03 -9.77
C ILE A 27 30.49 24.55 -9.45
N ASP A 28 30.08 24.25 -8.21
CA ASP A 28 29.65 22.91 -7.82
C ASP A 28 28.20 22.66 -8.25
N PHE A 29 28.03 21.93 -9.35
CA PHE A 29 26.73 21.62 -9.94
C PHE A 29 25.98 20.50 -9.21
N LYS A 30 26.54 19.92 -8.13
CA LYS A 30 25.91 18.81 -7.39
C LYS A 30 24.82 19.24 -6.41
N ASP A 31 24.87 20.48 -5.92
CA ASP A 31 23.96 20.99 -4.88
C ASP A 31 22.79 21.83 -5.44
N ILE A 32 22.55 21.77 -6.76
CA ILE A 32 21.49 22.55 -7.39
C ILE A 32 20.15 21.83 -7.21
N ASP A 33 19.18 22.52 -6.58
CA ASP A 33 17.80 22.06 -6.48
C ASP A 33 17.11 22.11 -7.86
N ILE A 34 17.00 20.93 -8.48
CA ILE A 34 16.46 20.69 -9.83
C ILE A 34 15.01 21.18 -9.96
N ASP A 35 14.23 21.19 -8.86
CA ASP A 35 12.83 21.59 -8.89
C ASP A 35 12.64 23.10 -8.95
N SER A 36 13.62 23.88 -8.47
CA SER A 36 13.63 25.35 -8.53
C SER A 36 14.05 25.91 -9.90
N ILE A 37 14.63 25.08 -10.77
CA ILE A 37 15.16 25.50 -12.07
C ILE A 37 14.01 25.61 -13.09
N ASN A 38 13.96 26.74 -13.79
CA ASN A 38 13.03 26.96 -14.90
C ASN A 38 13.50 26.24 -16.18
N PRO A 39 12.84 25.15 -16.63
CA PRO A 39 13.31 24.35 -17.77
C PRO A 39 13.31 25.10 -19.11
N TYR A 40 12.42 26.11 -19.24
CA TYR A 40 12.32 26.97 -20.41
C TYR A 40 13.56 27.84 -20.60
N GLU A 41 14.11 28.36 -19.50
CA GLU A 41 15.32 29.19 -19.50
C GLU A 41 16.56 28.34 -19.76
N VAL A 42 16.64 27.13 -19.17
CA VAL A 42 17.77 26.21 -19.38
C VAL A 42 17.94 25.82 -20.85
N LEU A 43 16.83 25.44 -21.49
CA LEU A 43 16.85 25.05 -22.90
C LEU A 43 16.70 26.24 -23.85
N ASN A 44 16.51 27.45 -23.31
CA ASN A 44 16.30 28.69 -24.05
C ASN A 44 15.19 28.56 -25.11
N VAL A 45 14.04 28.02 -24.69
CA VAL A 45 12.85 27.80 -25.53
C VAL A 45 11.66 28.61 -25.01
N SER A 46 10.84 29.12 -25.95
CA SER A 46 9.62 29.87 -25.63
C SER A 46 8.55 28.97 -25.00
N LYS A 47 7.58 29.52 -24.24
CA LYS A 47 6.44 28.74 -23.69
C LYS A 47 5.60 28.02 -24.76
N ASN A 48 5.60 28.54 -25.99
CA ASN A 48 4.90 27.98 -27.15
C ASN A 48 5.85 27.22 -28.10
N PHE A 49 6.87 26.55 -27.55
CA PHE A 49 7.84 25.80 -28.35
C PHE A 49 7.19 24.62 -29.11
N THR A 50 7.76 24.28 -30.26
CA THR A 50 7.42 23.06 -31.00
C THR A 50 8.37 21.90 -30.67
N TRP A 51 7.97 20.67 -30.97
CA TRP A 51 8.82 19.49 -30.77
C TRP A 51 10.17 19.57 -31.49
N ASN A 52 10.19 20.19 -32.68
CA ASN A 52 11.41 20.38 -33.46
C ASN A 52 12.34 21.39 -32.78
N GLU A 53 11.81 22.51 -32.30
CA GLU A 53 12.58 23.52 -31.56
C GLU A 53 13.17 22.96 -30.26
N LEU A 54 12.40 22.16 -29.53
CA LEU A 54 12.86 21.49 -28.30
C LEU A 54 14.02 20.52 -28.60
N LYS A 55 13.91 19.72 -29.68
CA LYS A 55 14.97 18.79 -30.11
C LYS A 55 16.22 19.52 -30.59
N GLU A 56 16.07 20.61 -31.32
CA GLU A 56 17.20 21.39 -31.80
C GLU A 56 17.95 22.08 -30.67
N ALA A 57 17.21 22.67 -29.71
CA ALA A 57 17.78 23.28 -28.51
C ALA A 57 18.55 22.25 -27.68
N TYR A 58 17.94 21.08 -27.44
CA TYR A 58 18.60 19.98 -26.74
C TYR A 58 19.84 19.50 -27.47
N ARG A 59 19.78 19.30 -28.79
CA ARG A 59 20.92 18.84 -29.59
C ARG A 59 22.09 19.82 -29.51
N LYS A 60 21.83 21.14 -29.62
CA LYS A 60 22.86 22.18 -29.52
C LYS A 60 23.54 22.17 -28.15
N LEU A 61 22.74 22.08 -27.08
CA LEU A 61 23.26 22.08 -25.71
C LEU A 61 23.99 20.77 -25.38
N ALA A 62 23.43 19.61 -25.75
CA ALA A 62 24.04 18.29 -25.56
C ALA A 62 25.39 18.17 -26.26
N ILE A 63 25.52 18.73 -27.47
CA ILE A 63 26.79 18.75 -28.22
C ILE A 63 27.85 19.57 -27.50
N ASN A 64 27.48 20.61 -26.74
CA ASN A 64 28.43 21.50 -26.06
C ASN A 64 28.77 21.00 -24.65
N THR A 65 27.86 20.31 -23.97
CA THR A 65 28.03 19.88 -22.58
C THR A 65 28.38 18.40 -22.41
N HIS A 66 28.49 17.64 -23.51
CA HIS A 66 28.82 16.22 -23.49
C HIS A 66 30.16 15.96 -22.77
N PRO A 67 30.25 14.98 -21.85
CA PRO A 67 31.46 14.72 -21.05
C PRO A 67 32.69 14.35 -21.90
N ASP A 68 32.49 13.80 -23.09
CA ASP A 68 33.59 13.42 -24.00
C ASP A 68 34.15 14.58 -24.84
N LYS A 69 33.67 15.82 -24.65
CA LYS A 69 34.18 17.00 -25.36
C LYS A 69 34.98 17.92 -24.44
N GLN A 70 35.88 18.69 -25.03
CA GLN A 70 36.64 19.72 -24.32
C GLN A 70 35.66 20.75 -23.71
N GLY A 71 35.64 20.86 -22.38
CA GLY A 71 34.71 21.70 -21.62
C GLY A 71 33.39 21.03 -21.21
N GLY A 72 33.27 19.71 -21.38
CA GLY A 72 32.10 18.93 -20.98
C GLY A 72 31.94 18.78 -19.47
N ASN A 73 30.71 18.81 -18.98
CA ASN A 73 30.39 18.59 -17.57
C ASN A 73 29.20 17.62 -17.46
N LYS A 74 29.44 16.47 -16.81
CA LYS A 74 28.45 15.40 -16.64
C LYS A 74 27.20 15.87 -15.89
N ASP A 75 27.37 16.71 -14.87
CA ASP A 75 26.26 17.17 -14.03
C ASP A 75 25.40 18.19 -14.80
N LEU A 76 26.04 19.09 -15.55
CA LEU A 76 25.33 20.02 -16.44
C LEU A 76 24.56 19.28 -17.55
N PHE A 77 25.15 18.23 -18.12
CA PHE A 77 24.49 17.38 -19.12
C PHE A 77 23.26 16.66 -18.54
N ASN A 78 23.34 16.19 -17.29
CA ASN A 78 22.21 15.59 -16.59
C ASN A 78 21.07 16.59 -16.40
N ILE A 79 21.38 17.82 -15.95
CA ILE A 79 20.37 18.89 -15.77
C ILE A 79 19.65 19.19 -17.10
N ILE A 80 20.40 19.37 -18.19
CA ILE A 80 19.84 19.61 -19.54
C ILE A 80 18.93 18.45 -19.97
N THR A 81 19.32 17.21 -19.70
CA THR A 81 18.54 16.02 -20.04
C THR A 81 17.25 15.91 -19.22
N ILE A 82 17.29 16.28 -17.93
CA ILE A 82 16.09 16.32 -17.08
C ILE A 82 15.13 17.41 -17.55
N CYS A 83 15.63 18.62 -17.83
CA CYS A 83 14.81 19.72 -18.37
C CYS A 83 14.15 19.34 -19.70
N PHE A 84 14.87 18.64 -20.59
CA PHE A 84 14.33 18.18 -21.86
C PHE A 84 13.19 17.17 -21.68
N LYS A 85 13.35 16.20 -20.77
CA LYS A 85 12.28 15.23 -20.44
C LYS A 85 11.03 15.94 -19.90
N LYS A 86 11.22 16.90 -18.98
CA LYS A 86 10.12 17.66 -18.34
C LYS A 86 9.33 18.46 -19.37
N LEU A 87 10.01 19.17 -20.27
CA LEU A 87 9.33 19.91 -21.35
C LEU A 87 8.71 18.98 -22.39
N GLY A 88 9.30 17.83 -22.68
CA GLY A 88 8.73 16.85 -23.59
C GLY A 88 7.43 16.23 -23.06
N GLU A 89 7.38 15.91 -21.77
CA GLU A 89 6.15 15.48 -21.11
C GLU A 89 5.08 16.58 -21.08
N GLU A 90 5.48 17.83 -20.88
CA GLU A 90 4.57 18.97 -20.92
C GLU A 90 3.96 19.18 -22.32
N LEU A 91 4.77 19.10 -23.38
CA LEU A 91 4.27 19.19 -24.75
C LEU A 91 3.30 18.06 -25.06
N LYS A 92 3.63 16.84 -24.64
CA LYS A 92 2.75 15.67 -24.80
C LYS A 92 1.44 15.87 -24.05
N ARG A 93 1.46 16.40 -22.81
CA ARG A 93 0.23 16.73 -22.08
C ARG A 93 -0.60 17.80 -22.78
N ARG A 94 0.05 18.82 -23.37
CA ARG A 94 -0.65 19.87 -24.13
C ARG A 94 -1.31 19.33 -25.40
N GLU A 95 -0.69 18.35 -26.05
CA GLU A 95 -1.28 17.63 -27.19
C GLU A 95 -2.37 16.64 -26.75
N ASP A 96 -2.20 16.01 -25.57
CA ASP A 96 -3.14 15.07 -24.98
C ASP A 96 -4.33 15.75 -24.27
N GLU A 97 -4.26 17.05 -23.97
CA GLU A 97 -5.38 17.92 -23.57
C GLU A 97 -6.33 18.10 -24.75
N LYS A 98 -7.02 17.01 -25.10
CA LYS A 98 -8.05 16.97 -26.13
C LYS A 98 -9.11 18.02 -25.78
N GLY A 99 -9.27 19.01 -26.65
CA GLY A 99 -10.33 20.00 -26.49
C GLY A 99 -11.71 19.34 -26.40
N HIS A 100 -12.68 20.03 -25.78
CA HIS A 100 -14.06 19.54 -25.61
C HIS A 100 -14.67 18.98 -26.91
N HIS A 101 -14.31 19.54 -28.07
CA HIS A 101 -14.77 19.09 -29.37
C HIS A 101 -14.18 17.73 -29.78
N ASP A 102 -12.89 17.48 -29.52
CA ASP A 102 -12.25 16.19 -29.82
C ASP A 102 -12.71 15.10 -28.87
N LEU A 103 -12.93 15.44 -27.60
CA LEU A 103 -13.56 14.54 -26.63
C LEU A 103 -14.98 14.16 -27.07
N LYS A 104 -15.78 15.14 -27.51
CA LYS A 104 -17.12 14.91 -28.05
C LYS A 104 -17.09 14.06 -29.33
N LYS A 105 -16.13 14.29 -30.23
CA LYS A 105 -15.97 13.53 -31.46
C LYS A 105 -15.50 12.10 -31.19
N GLN A 106 -14.59 11.90 -30.24
CA GLN A 106 -14.16 10.56 -29.81
C GLN A 106 -15.28 9.80 -29.12
N SER A 107 -16.03 10.47 -28.25
CA SER A 107 -17.24 9.93 -27.63
C SER A 107 -18.25 9.50 -28.70
N ASN A 108 -18.62 10.38 -29.62
CA ASN A 108 -19.53 10.05 -30.72
C ASN A 108 -18.99 8.92 -31.61
N ASN A 109 -17.71 8.90 -31.93
CA ASN A 109 -17.10 7.82 -32.72
C ASN A 109 -17.06 6.49 -31.96
N TYR A 110 -16.88 6.52 -30.64
CA TYR A 110 -16.95 5.34 -29.78
C TYR A 110 -18.38 4.79 -29.76
N PHE A 111 -19.38 5.64 -29.48
CA PHE A 111 -20.79 5.27 -29.54
C PHE A 111 -21.20 4.75 -30.93
N HIS A 112 -20.76 5.40 -32.01
CA HIS A 112 -21.10 4.99 -33.38
C HIS A 112 -20.44 3.66 -33.79
N LYS A 113 -19.25 3.35 -33.25
CA LYS A 113 -18.62 2.04 -33.42
C LYS A 113 -19.33 0.94 -32.62
N MET A 114 -19.93 1.27 -31.47
CA MET A 114 -20.76 0.34 -30.70
C MET A 114 -22.12 0.05 -31.36
N THR A 115 -22.65 0.97 -32.18
CA THR A 115 -23.96 0.81 -32.84
C THR A 115 -23.91 0.15 -34.22
N ASN A 116 -22.75 0.12 -34.89
CA ASN A 116 -22.62 -0.29 -36.30
C ASN A 116 -21.99 -1.69 -36.49
N ASP A 117 -22.27 -2.65 -35.60
CA ASP A 117 -22.08 -4.10 -35.82
C ASP A 117 -20.67 -4.67 -36.10
N THR A 118 -19.58 -3.92 -35.89
CA THR A 118 -18.21 -4.51 -35.96
C THR A 118 -17.71 -5.07 -34.63
N ILE A 119 -18.38 -4.72 -33.53
CA ILE A 119 -18.21 -5.31 -32.20
C ILE A 119 -19.64 -5.43 -31.64
N PRO A 120 -20.16 -6.64 -31.34
CA PRO A 120 -21.53 -6.80 -30.87
C PRO A 120 -21.77 -5.95 -29.62
N HIS A 121 -22.87 -5.20 -29.62
CA HIS A 121 -23.27 -4.39 -28.48
C HIS A 121 -23.54 -5.33 -27.29
N PRO A 122 -22.87 -5.14 -26.15
CA PRO A 122 -22.91 -6.12 -25.07
C PRO A 122 -24.26 -6.20 -24.31
N SER A 123 -25.25 -5.37 -24.69
CA SER A 123 -26.64 -5.50 -24.26
C SER A 123 -27.39 -6.70 -24.87
N GLU A 124 -26.75 -7.52 -25.70
CA GLU A 124 -27.28 -8.84 -26.15
C GLU A 124 -27.28 -9.91 -25.04
N VAL A 125 -27.64 -9.54 -23.81
CA VAL A 125 -28.03 -10.52 -22.79
C VAL A 125 -29.44 -11.05 -23.04
N LEU A 126 -30.24 -10.36 -23.87
CA LEU A 126 -31.49 -10.89 -24.40
C LEU A 126 -31.56 -10.52 -25.89
N ALA A 127 -31.67 -11.53 -26.75
CA ALA A 127 -32.19 -11.30 -28.09
C ALA A 127 -33.53 -10.53 -27.96
N PRO A 128 -33.96 -9.75 -28.96
CA PRO A 128 -35.15 -8.87 -28.86
C PRO A 128 -36.44 -9.50 -28.29
N ASN A 129 -36.52 -10.84 -28.25
CA ASN A 129 -37.65 -11.63 -27.76
C ASN A 129 -37.32 -12.61 -26.60
N GLU A 130 -36.14 -12.53 -25.99
CA GLU A 130 -35.73 -13.46 -24.93
C GLU A 130 -36.14 -12.92 -23.54
N LYS A 131 -36.66 -13.79 -22.65
CA LYS A 131 -37.11 -13.38 -21.30
C LYS A 131 -35.95 -13.44 -20.31
N PHE A 132 -35.91 -12.51 -19.36
CA PHE A 132 -34.96 -12.52 -18.24
C PHE A 132 -35.08 -13.83 -17.44
N THR A 133 -33.96 -14.54 -17.27
CA THR A 133 -33.87 -15.76 -16.45
C THR A 133 -32.79 -15.59 -15.38
N THR A 134 -33.06 -16.09 -14.17
CA THR A 134 -32.15 -16.01 -13.02
C THR A 134 -30.79 -16.62 -13.33
N ASP A 135 -30.75 -17.72 -14.09
CA ASP A 135 -29.50 -18.41 -14.43
C ASP A 135 -28.60 -17.57 -15.35
N LYS A 136 -29.18 -16.79 -16.27
CA LYS A 136 -28.43 -15.92 -17.18
C LYS A 136 -27.92 -14.67 -16.45
N PHE A 137 -28.73 -14.13 -15.53
CA PHE A 137 -28.30 -13.08 -14.61
C PHE A 137 -27.13 -13.57 -13.76
N ASN A 138 -27.26 -14.71 -13.09
CA ASN A 138 -26.19 -15.27 -12.25
C ASN A 138 -24.91 -15.48 -13.06
N LYS A 139 -24.99 -16.05 -14.27
CA LYS A 139 -23.82 -16.22 -15.15
C LYS A 139 -23.14 -14.89 -15.52
N ASN A 140 -23.90 -13.84 -15.79
CA ASN A 140 -23.33 -12.53 -16.11
C ASN A 140 -22.83 -11.79 -14.88
N PHE A 141 -23.52 -11.97 -13.74
CA PHE A 141 -23.10 -11.46 -12.44
C PHE A 141 -21.76 -12.06 -12.05
N GLU A 142 -21.61 -13.38 -12.13
CA GLU A 142 -20.34 -14.07 -11.82
C GLU A 142 -19.18 -13.61 -12.70
N LYS A 143 -19.44 -13.24 -13.97
CA LYS A 143 -18.40 -12.68 -14.86
C LYS A 143 -17.94 -11.28 -14.48
N CYS A 144 -18.80 -10.51 -13.80
CA CYS A 144 -18.52 -9.15 -13.35
C CYS A 144 -18.23 -9.09 -11.85
N LYS A 145 -18.44 -10.17 -11.10
CA LYS A 145 -18.17 -10.21 -9.68
C LYS A 145 -16.67 -9.98 -9.45
N LEU A 146 -16.36 -9.06 -8.54
CA LEU A 146 -14.99 -8.84 -8.09
C LEU A 146 -14.70 -9.79 -6.94
N TYR A 147 -13.68 -10.61 -7.15
CA TYR A 147 -13.20 -11.58 -6.19
C TYR A 147 -12.12 -10.90 -5.34
N GLU A 148 -12.36 -10.78 -4.05
CA GLU A 148 -11.41 -10.20 -3.08
C GLU A 148 -10.92 -11.29 -2.14
N GLU A 149 -9.61 -11.47 -2.05
CA GLU A 149 -9.02 -12.49 -1.18
C GLU A 149 -9.41 -12.30 0.30
N GLU A 150 -9.62 -11.06 0.76
CA GLU A 150 -10.04 -10.78 2.14
C GLU A 150 -11.47 -11.23 2.42
N ILE A 151 -12.36 -11.13 1.42
CA ILE A 151 -13.80 -11.42 1.57
C ILE A 151 -14.09 -12.89 1.27
N GLU A 152 -13.43 -13.47 0.27
CA GLU A 152 -13.75 -14.81 -0.20
C GLU A 152 -12.89 -15.91 0.44
N PHE A 153 -11.76 -15.55 1.04
CA PHE A 153 -10.99 -16.51 1.80
C PHE A 153 -11.66 -16.80 3.14
N GLY A 154 -12.24 -18.00 3.26
CA GLY A 154 -12.74 -18.54 4.52
C GLY A 154 -12.04 -19.84 4.92
N TYR A 155 -12.51 -20.45 6.00
CA TYR A 155 -12.02 -21.75 6.46
C TYR A 155 -12.69 -22.95 5.78
N GLY A 156 -13.51 -22.73 4.75
CA GLY A 156 -14.25 -23.77 4.05
C GLY A 156 -13.37 -24.91 3.55
N SER A 157 -12.21 -24.61 2.96
CA SER A 157 -11.26 -25.64 2.49
C SER A 157 -10.65 -26.49 3.61
N LYS A 158 -10.77 -26.06 4.87
CA LYS A 158 -10.30 -26.78 6.06
C LYS A 158 -11.43 -27.50 6.81
N MET A 159 -12.67 -27.30 6.40
CA MET A 159 -13.85 -27.91 7.01
C MET A 159 -14.28 -29.12 6.19
N ASP A 160 -14.67 -30.19 6.86
CA ASP A 160 -15.31 -31.32 6.19
C ASP A 160 -16.70 -30.92 5.66
N GLU A 161 -17.11 -31.54 4.56
CA GLU A 161 -18.44 -31.30 3.99
C GLU A 161 -19.52 -31.73 4.98
N SER A 162 -20.52 -30.86 5.18
CA SER A 162 -21.61 -31.12 6.12
C SER A 162 -22.41 -32.36 5.70
N THR A 163 -22.37 -33.39 6.55
CA THR A 163 -23.26 -34.53 6.45
C THR A 163 -24.63 -34.19 7.00
N LYS A 164 -25.71 -34.66 6.34
CA LYS A 164 -27.09 -34.51 6.86
C LYS A 164 -27.32 -35.30 8.16
N ILE A 165 -26.41 -36.23 8.46
CA ILE A 165 -26.42 -37.06 9.65
C ILE A 165 -25.52 -36.38 10.68
N ARG A 166 -26.08 -36.07 11.83
CA ARG A 166 -25.34 -35.54 12.97
C ARG A 166 -24.59 -36.70 13.63
N GLU A 167 -23.28 -36.63 13.66
CA GLU A 167 -22.47 -37.59 14.40
C GLU A 167 -22.61 -37.33 15.91
N ASP A 168 -22.74 -38.41 16.69
CA ASP A 168 -22.70 -38.32 18.14
C ASP A 168 -21.27 -38.06 18.59
N ILE A 169 -21.01 -36.85 19.08
CA ILE A 169 -19.71 -36.50 19.65
C ILE A 169 -19.61 -37.20 21.01
N ASN A 170 -18.68 -38.17 21.13
CA ASN A 170 -18.41 -38.82 22.41
C ASN A 170 -17.66 -37.86 23.34
N ILE A 171 -18.40 -37.07 24.11
CA ILE A 171 -17.84 -36.17 25.13
C ILE A 171 -17.64 -36.98 26.43
N GLU A 172 -16.41 -37.39 26.69
CA GLU A 172 -16.09 -38.06 27.94
C GLU A 172 -16.31 -37.14 29.15
N LYS A 173 -17.07 -37.60 30.14
CA LYS A 173 -17.26 -36.88 31.39
C LYS A 173 -15.97 -36.96 32.23
N LEU A 174 -15.09 -35.98 32.03
CA LEU A 174 -13.81 -35.85 32.73
C LEU A 174 -13.98 -35.63 34.25
N ILE A 175 -15.08 -35.00 34.65
CA ILE A 175 -15.41 -34.71 36.05
C ILE A 175 -16.35 -35.79 36.58
N LYS A 176 -15.82 -36.71 37.40
CA LYS A 176 -16.60 -37.83 37.96
C LYS A 176 -17.23 -37.53 39.33
N LYS A 177 -16.85 -36.42 39.99
CA LYS A 177 -17.35 -36.03 41.32
C LYS A 177 -18.46 -34.97 41.22
N ASN A 178 -19.43 -35.00 42.14
CA ASN A 178 -20.54 -34.05 42.20
C ASN A 178 -20.12 -32.65 42.71
N LYS A 179 -19.00 -32.55 43.42
CA LYS A 179 -18.38 -31.29 43.87
C LYS A 179 -16.91 -31.29 43.47
N ILE A 180 -16.43 -30.15 42.98
CA ILE A 180 -15.05 -29.93 42.56
C ILE A 180 -14.51 -28.73 43.31
N ASP A 181 -13.32 -28.88 43.87
CA ASP A 181 -12.55 -27.78 44.45
C ASP A 181 -11.64 -27.16 43.38
N ASN A 182 -11.32 -25.87 43.54
CA ASN A 182 -10.50 -25.11 42.58
C ASN A 182 -9.16 -25.80 42.28
N GLU A 183 -8.51 -26.40 43.28
CA GLU A 183 -7.24 -27.11 43.11
C GLU A 183 -7.40 -28.38 42.26
N SER A 184 -8.40 -29.20 42.57
CA SER A 184 -8.71 -30.42 41.80
C SER A 184 -9.09 -30.10 40.36
N PHE A 185 -9.82 -29.00 40.13
CA PHE A 185 -10.11 -28.51 38.79
C PHE A 185 -8.82 -28.12 38.06
N ASN A 186 -7.98 -27.30 38.68
CA ASN A 186 -6.76 -26.79 38.07
C ASN A 186 -5.79 -27.92 37.71
N GLU A 187 -5.64 -28.95 38.54
CA GLU A 187 -4.83 -30.13 38.22
C GLU A 187 -5.36 -30.88 37.00
N LEU A 188 -6.67 -31.14 36.97
CA LEU A 188 -7.31 -31.88 35.89
C LEU A 188 -7.31 -31.10 34.57
N PHE A 189 -7.52 -29.78 34.65
CA PHE A 189 -7.40 -28.85 33.53
C PHE A 189 -5.96 -28.79 33.01
N ASN A 190 -4.98 -28.59 33.87
CA ASN A 190 -3.56 -28.52 33.47
C ASN A 190 -3.03 -29.84 32.88
N LYS A 191 -3.62 -30.98 33.25
CA LYS A 191 -3.30 -32.29 32.69
C LYS A 191 -3.87 -32.47 31.28
N ASN A 192 -5.10 -32.02 31.05
CA ASN A 192 -5.83 -32.25 29.80
C ASN A 192 -5.64 -31.12 28.76
N VAL A 193 -5.24 -29.92 29.19
CA VAL A 193 -5.02 -28.74 28.33
C VAL A 193 -3.55 -28.32 28.41
N PRO A 194 -2.69 -28.84 27.53
CA PRO A 194 -1.26 -28.54 27.56
C PRO A 194 -0.95 -27.09 27.19
N VAL A 195 0.22 -26.62 27.64
CA VAL A 195 0.81 -25.35 27.17
C VAL A 195 1.23 -25.52 25.73
N ASN A 196 0.88 -24.56 24.88
CA ASN A 196 1.58 -24.45 23.61
C ASN A 196 3.05 -24.12 23.91
N LYS A 197 3.97 -25.03 23.57
CA LYS A 197 5.43 -24.75 23.58
C LYS A 197 5.81 -23.96 22.33
N ALA A 198 4.98 -23.01 21.91
CA ALA A 198 5.27 -22.18 20.76
C ALA A 198 6.58 -21.43 21.00
N LEU A 199 7.41 -21.32 19.96
CA LEU A 199 8.56 -20.42 19.99
C LEU A 199 8.07 -19.05 20.48
N ILE A 200 8.65 -18.53 21.57
CA ILE A 200 8.37 -17.19 22.04
C ILE A 200 8.94 -16.23 20.99
N LYS A 201 8.10 -15.83 20.03
CA LYS A 201 8.45 -14.81 19.05
C LYS A 201 8.45 -13.48 19.79
N TYR A 202 9.63 -12.95 20.08
CA TYR A 202 9.75 -11.60 20.61
C TYR A 202 9.17 -10.62 19.57
N ARG A 203 8.06 -9.98 19.92
CA ARG A 203 7.44 -8.92 19.12
C ARG A 203 7.69 -7.60 19.83
N GLU A 204 8.15 -6.62 19.07
CA GLU A 204 8.19 -5.25 19.57
C GLU A 204 6.77 -4.75 19.82
N PRO A 205 6.56 -3.84 20.77
CA PRO A 205 5.24 -3.26 21.00
C PRO A 205 4.79 -2.52 19.73
N GLU A 206 3.67 -2.94 19.18
CA GLU A 206 3.02 -2.28 18.05
C GLU A 206 2.08 -1.17 18.56
N PRO A 207 1.94 -0.06 17.82
CA PRO A 207 1.00 1.00 18.19
C PRO A 207 -0.43 0.44 18.18
N LEU A 208 -1.17 0.73 19.25
CA LEU A 208 -2.58 0.36 19.33
C LEU A 208 -3.42 1.34 18.53
N ILE A 209 -4.34 0.82 17.72
CA ILE A 209 -5.38 1.61 17.08
C ILE A 209 -6.25 2.21 18.19
N LEU A 210 -6.39 3.53 18.23
CA LEU A 210 -7.20 4.24 19.23
C LEU A 210 -8.71 4.15 18.91
N ALA A 211 -9.07 4.12 17.63
CA ALA A 211 -10.45 4.11 17.16
C ALA A 211 -11.03 2.70 17.00
N LYS A 212 -10.87 1.82 18.01
CA LYS A 212 -11.35 0.42 17.96
C LYS A 212 -12.88 0.28 17.85
N SER A 213 -13.61 1.34 18.15
CA SER A 213 -15.07 1.40 18.00
C SER A 213 -15.50 1.62 16.55
N LEU A 214 -14.65 2.23 15.71
CA LEU A 214 -14.93 2.42 14.29
C LEU A 214 -14.71 1.11 13.55
N GLN A 215 -15.70 0.72 12.75
CA GLN A 215 -15.54 -0.36 11.78
C GLN A 215 -14.81 0.21 10.57
N PHE A 216 -13.58 -0.24 10.34
CA PHE A 216 -12.80 0.12 9.17
C PHE A 216 -12.00 -1.08 8.70
N THR A 217 -11.66 -1.08 7.41
CA THR A 217 -10.78 -2.05 6.77
C THR A 217 -9.64 -1.30 6.12
N GLU A 218 -8.42 -1.82 6.24
CA GLU A 218 -7.27 -1.22 5.59
C GLU A 218 -7.32 -1.50 4.08
N LEU A 219 -7.35 -0.44 3.28
CA LEU A 219 -7.41 -0.59 1.82
C LEU A 219 -6.12 -1.22 1.28
N GLY A 220 -6.27 -2.26 0.45
CA GLY A 220 -5.14 -3.02 -0.06
C GLY A 220 -4.35 -3.75 1.02
N GLY A 221 -4.91 -3.91 2.22
CA GLY A 221 -4.33 -4.70 3.30
C GLY A 221 -4.00 -6.13 2.85
N LYS A 222 -3.12 -6.80 3.60
CA LYS A 222 -2.97 -8.25 3.44
C LYS A 222 -4.13 -8.92 4.15
N ARG A 223 -4.53 -10.10 3.67
CA ARG A 223 -5.54 -10.93 4.30
C ARG A 223 -5.24 -11.08 5.81
N PRO A 224 -6.22 -10.84 6.70
CA PRO A 224 -6.08 -11.14 8.11
C PRO A 224 -5.83 -12.64 8.34
N ASP A 225 -4.93 -12.97 9.27
CA ASP A 225 -4.72 -14.35 9.72
C ASP A 225 -5.59 -14.69 10.95
N ASP A 226 -6.15 -13.68 11.64
CA ASP A 226 -7.00 -13.80 12.82
C ASP A 226 -8.22 -12.89 12.67
N TYR A 227 -9.41 -13.49 12.57
CA TYR A 227 -10.69 -12.78 12.50
C TYR A 227 -11.35 -12.59 13.87
N SER A 228 -10.61 -12.72 14.98
CA SER A 228 -11.14 -12.46 16.32
C SER A 228 -11.54 -11.00 16.52
N SER A 229 -12.64 -10.78 17.23
CA SER A 229 -13.04 -9.44 17.65
C SER A 229 -12.16 -8.88 18.76
N SER A 230 -12.09 -7.55 18.85
CA SER A 230 -11.54 -6.88 20.03
C SER A 230 -12.49 -7.05 21.23
N ILE A 231 -11.92 -7.46 22.37
CA ILE A 231 -12.61 -7.65 23.66
C ILE A 231 -13.26 -6.35 24.17
N GLU A 232 -12.81 -5.18 23.68
CA GLU A 232 -13.25 -3.86 24.13
C GLU A 232 -14.58 -3.38 23.48
N LYS A 233 -15.27 -4.22 22.71
CA LYS A 233 -16.59 -3.85 22.13
C LYS A 233 -17.69 -3.99 23.17
N ASN A 234 -18.08 -2.86 23.77
CA ASN A 234 -19.04 -2.79 24.89
C ASN A 234 -20.51 -3.16 24.56
N SER A 235 -20.88 -3.41 23.30
CA SER A 235 -22.28 -3.62 22.89
C SER A 235 -22.55 -4.83 22.00
N SER A 236 -21.53 -5.61 21.64
CA SER A 236 -21.69 -6.81 20.80
C SER A 236 -20.93 -7.98 21.39
N LEU A 237 -21.46 -9.20 21.19
CA LEU A 237 -20.78 -10.43 21.58
C LEU A 237 -19.36 -10.45 20.99
N ALA A 238 -18.38 -10.61 21.87
CA ALA A 238 -17.02 -10.89 21.44
C ALA A 238 -16.98 -12.27 20.78
N TYR A 239 -16.40 -12.35 19.60
CA TYR A 239 -16.13 -13.58 18.87
C TYR A 239 -14.63 -13.80 18.74
N THR A 240 -14.24 -15.06 18.63
CA THR A 240 -12.88 -15.50 18.37
C THR A 240 -12.84 -16.21 17.03
N ASP A 241 -11.72 -16.08 16.34
CA ASP A 241 -11.47 -16.80 15.11
C ASP A 241 -11.61 -18.32 15.28
N TYR A 242 -12.16 -18.99 14.26
CA TYR A 242 -12.44 -20.43 14.30
C TYR A 242 -11.16 -21.26 14.44
N MET A 243 -10.09 -20.92 13.70
CA MET A 243 -8.81 -21.63 13.82
C MET A 243 -8.17 -21.39 15.18
N ARG A 244 -8.28 -20.17 15.70
CA ARG A 244 -7.77 -19.82 17.03
C ARG A 244 -8.53 -20.55 18.14
N ALA A 245 -9.84 -20.71 18.00
CA ALA A 245 -10.67 -21.46 18.96
C ALA A 245 -10.31 -22.96 18.99
N HIS A 246 -9.92 -23.52 17.85
CA HIS A 246 -9.56 -24.94 17.71
C HIS A 246 -8.11 -25.28 18.09
N ASP A 247 -7.23 -24.29 18.30
CA ASP A 247 -5.84 -24.54 18.73
C ASP A 247 -5.79 -25.28 20.09
N GLY A 248 -6.85 -25.17 20.90
CA GLY A 248 -7.03 -25.97 22.13
C GLY A 248 -5.95 -25.73 23.18
N THR A 249 -5.09 -24.73 22.98
CA THR A 249 -3.97 -24.43 23.86
C THR A 249 -4.32 -23.34 24.85
N ARG A 250 -3.71 -23.40 26.04
CA ARG A 250 -3.89 -22.35 27.06
C ARG A 250 -3.18 -21.06 26.63
N LEU A 251 -3.90 -19.94 26.75
CA LEU A 251 -3.43 -18.59 26.41
C LEU A 251 -2.21 -18.13 27.22
N VAL A 252 -2.12 -18.54 28.48
CA VAL A 252 -1.08 -18.10 29.41
C VAL A 252 -0.47 -19.30 30.10
N ASP A 253 0.86 -19.36 30.15
CA ASP A 253 1.57 -20.28 31.03
C ASP A 253 1.72 -19.64 32.43
N PRO A 254 1.07 -20.18 33.48
CA PRO A 254 1.22 -19.66 34.85
C PRO A 254 2.67 -19.61 35.33
N ARG A 255 3.56 -20.41 34.73
CA ARG A 255 5.00 -20.40 35.04
C ARG A 255 5.67 -19.07 34.64
N LEU A 256 5.20 -18.42 33.57
CA LEU A 256 5.73 -17.13 33.13
C LEU A 256 5.39 -16.01 34.13
N MET A 257 4.21 -16.05 34.76
CA MET A 257 3.82 -15.05 35.76
C MET A 257 4.70 -15.08 37.02
N LYS A 258 5.22 -16.26 37.38
CA LYS A 258 6.17 -16.40 38.51
C LYS A 258 7.56 -15.82 38.23
N SER A 259 7.89 -15.55 36.97
CA SER A 259 9.19 -14.98 36.57
C SER A 259 9.20 -13.45 36.55
N VAL A 260 8.06 -12.81 36.79
CA VAL A 260 7.98 -11.35 36.86
C VAL A 260 8.69 -10.89 38.13
N LYS A 261 9.63 -9.95 37.98
CA LYS A 261 10.35 -9.37 39.12
C LYS A 261 9.38 -8.57 39.97
N GLU A 262 9.20 -8.99 41.22
CA GLU A 262 8.47 -8.23 42.23
C GLU A 262 9.42 -7.25 42.89
N PHE A 263 8.95 -6.01 43.11
CA PHE A 263 9.71 -4.94 43.74
C PHE A 263 9.09 -4.61 45.10
N LYS A 264 9.92 -4.36 46.11
CA LYS A 264 9.44 -4.10 47.48
C LYS A 264 9.09 -2.62 47.71
N SER A 265 9.65 -1.72 46.90
CA SER A 265 9.43 -0.26 46.97
C SER A 265 9.31 0.35 45.57
N VAL A 266 8.65 1.51 45.50
CA VAL A 266 8.59 2.34 44.28
C VAL A 266 9.99 2.77 43.85
N ASP A 267 10.86 3.13 44.80
CA ASP A 267 12.25 3.56 44.52
C ASP A 267 13.07 2.44 43.85
N GLU A 268 12.86 1.19 44.26
CA GLU A 268 13.54 0.02 43.69
C GLU A 268 13.10 -0.21 42.24
N TYR A 269 11.81 -0.02 41.97
CA TYR A 269 11.25 -0.09 40.62
C TYR A 269 11.77 1.04 39.73
N GLU A 270 11.88 2.26 40.25
CA GLU A 270 12.43 3.41 39.54
C GLU A 270 13.89 3.18 39.15
N ALA A 271 14.74 2.74 40.09
CA ALA A 271 16.14 2.43 39.82
C ALA A 271 16.30 1.30 38.79
N TYR A 272 15.46 0.26 38.86
CA TYR A 272 15.42 -0.81 37.85
C TYR A 272 15.03 -0.29 36.47
N ARG A 273 14.03 0.60 36.40
CA ARG A 273 13.56 1.22 35.16
C ARG A 273 14.60 2.16 34.55
N GLU A 274 15.27 2.98 35.36
CA GLU A 274 16.30 3.91 34.90
C GLU A 274 17.48 3.20 34.23
N ASN A 275 17.98 2.12 34.85
CA ASN A 275 19.06 1.34 34.27
C ASN A 275 18.69 0.73 32.91
N LYS A 276 17.41 0.36 32.74
CA LYS A 276 16.90 -0.15 31.47
C LYS A 276 16.71 0.96 30.43
N ALA A 277 16.29 2.15 30.85
CA ALA A 277 16.07 3.31 29.98
C ALA A 277 17.38 3.91 29.44
N LYS A 278 18.48 3.84 30.20
CA LYS A 278 19.81 4.32 29.78
C LYS A 278 20.50 3.41 28.77
N ARG A 279 19.94 2.23 28.47
CA ARG A 279 20.52 1.28 27.51
C ARG A 279 20.28 1.75 26.08
N THR A 280 21.35 2.08 25.37
CA THR A 280 21.30 2.35 23.93
C THR A 280 21.15 1.06 23.13
N LEU A 281 20.61 1.18 21.91
CA LEU A 281 20.51 0.05 20.98
C LEU A 281 21.92 -0.43 20.59
N SER A 282 22.13 -1.74 20.63
CA SER A 282 23.34 -2.35 20.10
C SER A 282 23.42 -2.14 18.58
N ALA A 283 24.63 -2.14 17.98
CA ALA A 283 24.79 -2.06 16.53
C ALA A 283 23.98 -3.12 15.76
N ARG A 284 23.80 -4.32 16.35
CA ARG A 284 22.94 -5.37 15.78
C ARG A 284 21.46 -5.00 15.82
N GLU A 285 21.01 -4.37 16.90
CA GLU A 285 19.62 -3.94 17.09
C GLU A 285 19.31 -2.75 16.17
N LEU A 286 20.24 -1.81 16.03
CA LEU A 286 20.13 -0.66 15.14
C LEU A 286 20.01 -1.10 13.68
N LYS A 287 20.83 -2.06 13.24
CA LYS A 287 20.71 -2.68 11.90
C LYS A 287 19.36 -3.39 11.71
N ALA A 288 18.84 -4.05 12.75
CA ALA A 288 17.54 -4.72 12.68
C ALA A 288 16.39 -3.71 12.53
N GLU A 289 16.48 -2.56 13.21
CA GLU A 289 15.53 -1.45 13.08
C GLU A 289 15.56 -0.83 11.68
N GLU A 290 16.75 -0.60 11.11
CA GLU A 290 16.89 -0.13 9.72
C GLU A 290 16.28 -1.11 8.73
N LEU A 291 16.58 -2.41 8.88
CA LEU A 291 16.00 -3.46 8.04
C LEU A 291 14.47 -3.50 8.18
N LYS A 292 13.94 -3.30 9.39
CA LYS A 292 12.51 -3.23 9.66
C LYS A 292 11.87 -2.04 8.94
N LYS A 293 12.45 -0.84 9.03
CA LYS A 293 11.98 0.36 8.31
C LYS A 293 11.96 0.16 6.79
N ILE A 294 13.01 -0.47 6.24
CA ILE A 294 13.06 -0.80 4.81
C ILE A 294 11.95 -1.78 4.44
N LYS A 295 11.71 -2.80 5.27
CA LYS A 295 10.66 -3.80 5.05
C LYS A 295 9.26 -3.18 5.13
N GLU A 296 9.02 -2.29 6.09
CA GLU A 296 7.77 -1.55 6.23
C GLU A 296 7.51 -0.65 5.03
N LYS A 297 8.52 0.10 4.58
CA LYS A 297 8.43 0.93 3.36
C LYS A 297 8.09 0.08 2.14
N LYS A 298 8.77 -1.06 1.96
CA LYS A 298 8.46 -1.98 0.86
C LYS A 298 7.03 -2.55 0.97
N ALA A 299 6.58 -2.90 2.17
CA ALA A 299 5.23 -3.41 2.38
C ALA A 299 4.15 -2.36 2.05
N GLU A 300 4.42 -1.08 2.34
CA GLU A 300 3.55 0.04 1.98
C GLU A 300 3.52 0.28 0.46
N GLU A 301 4.66 0.21 -0.22
CA GLU A 301 4.73 0.26 -1.69
C GLU A 301 3.89 -0.87 -2.32
N GLU A 302 4.05 -2.10 -1.83
CA GLU A 302 3.25 -3.25 -2.27
C GLU A 302 1.74 -3.04 -1.99
N ARG A 303 1.38 -2.38 -0.88
CA ARG A 303 -0.02 -2.06 -0.54
C ARG A 303 -0.62 -1.08 -1.53
N LEU A 304 0.09 0.00 -1.83
CA LEU A 304 -0.34 0.99 -2.82
C LEU A 304 -0.51 0.37 -4.21
N ASP A 305 0.37 -0.54 -4.60
CA ASP A 305 0.25 -1.23 -5.89
C ASP A 305 -0.94 -2.19 -5.92
N ARG A 306 -1.26 -2.87 -4.81
CA ARG A 306 -2.51 -3.65 -4.69
C ARG A 306 -3.74 -2.77 -4.84
N VAL A 307 -3.77 -1.59 -4.21
CA VAL A 307 -4.88 -0.63 -4.36
C VAL A 307 -5.03 -0.19 -5.82
N LYS A 308 -3.94 0.21 -6.49
CA LYS A 308 -4.00 0.60 -7.91
C LYS A 308 -4.52 -0.52 -8.81
N MET A 309 -4.08 -1.76 -8.57
CA MET A 309 -4.53 -2.91 -9.35
C MET A 309 -6.00 -3.23 -9.07
N TYR A 310 -6.43 -3.09 -7.82
CA TYR A 310 -7.81 -3.24 -7.41
C TYR A 310 -8.72 -2.21 -8.10
N ASP A 311 -8.37 -0.92 -8.06
CA ASP A 311 -9.12 0.15 -8.74
C ASP A 311 -9.25 -0.12 -10.25
N LYS A 312 -8.16 -0.55 -10.89
CA LYS A 312 -8.17 -0.93 -12.31
C LYS A 312 -9.07 -2.14 -12.60
N ASN A 313 -9.14 -3.09 -11.67
CA ASN A 313 -10.01 -4.24 -11.80
C ASN A 313 -11.49 -3.85 -11.58
N ILE A 314 -11.77 -2.94 -10.64
CA ILE A 314 -13.09 -2.33 -10.47
C ILE A 314 -13.52 -1.66 -11.77
N GLU A 315 -12.68 -0.80 -12.35
CA GLU A 315 -12.99 -0.09 -13.59
C GLU A 315 -13.35 -1.08 -14.71
N LYS A 316 -12.52 -2.10 -14.93
CA LYS A 316 -12.81 -3.15 -15.94
C LYS A 316 -14.09 -3.92 -15.65
N SER A 317 -14.36 -4.23 -14.37
CA SER A 317 -15.60 -4.92 -14.00
C SER A 317 -16.81 -4.02 -14.23
N TYR A 318 -16.71 -2.75 -13.86
CA TYR A 318 -17.73 -1.75 -14.09
C TYR A 318 -18.01 -1.57 -15.59
N GLU A 319 -16.98 -1.48 -16.43
CA GLU A 319 -17.12 -1.44 -17.88
C GLU A 319 -17.84 -2.69 -18.41
N LYS A 320 -17.43 -3.89 -17.99
CA LYS A 320 -18.10 -5.15 -18.37
C LYS A 320 -19.55 -5.19 -17.90
N ALA A 321 -19.83 -4.73 -16.68
CA ALA A 321 -21.17 -4.70 -16.12
C ALA A 321 -22.06 -3.68 -16.85
N SER A 322 -21.54 -2.49 -17.14
CA SER A 322 -22.24 -1.47 -17.93
C SER A 322 -22.56 -2.01 -19.33
N GLN A 323 -21.59 -2.69 -19.93
CA GLN A 323 -21.75 -3.38 -21.20
C GLN A 323 -22.84 -4.47 -21.15
N LEU A 324 -22.85 -5.32 -20.12
CA LEU A 324 -23.74 -6.49 -20.03
C LEU A 324 -25.14 -6.18 -19.46
N PHE A 325 -25.29 -5.16 -18.61
CA PHE A 325 -26.51 -4.92 -17.84
C PHE A 325 -27.25 -3.63 -18.19
N LEU A 326 -26.62 -2.67 -18.88
CA LEU A 326 -27.29 -1.45 -19.33
C LEU A 326 -27.62 -1.51 -20.82
N ARG A 327 -28.80 -1.01 -21.16
CA ARG A 327 -29.35 -0.96 -22.52
C ARG A 327 -29.17 0.41 -23.13
#